data_AF-A0A8H7IY21-F1
#
_entry.id   AF-A0A8H7IY21-F1
#
_cell.length_a   1.000
_cell.length_b   1.000
_cell.length_c   1.000
_cell.angle_alpha   90.00
_cell.angle_beta   90.00
_cell.angle_gamma   90.00
#
_symmetry.space_group_name_H-M   'P 1'
#
loop_
_entity.id
_entity.type
_entity.pdbx_description
1 polymer ?
#
loop_
_entity_poly.entity_id
_entity_poly.type
_entity_poly.pdbx_seq_one_letter_code
_entity_poly.pdbx_strand_id
1 'polypeptide(L)'
;MKFSQVQLAALVASIASAQTLNIPTRVGEITSLPSPSVITGSEDYGNKEFDRGQPCDSDEDTGSDNAVFVLEDGASLSNVIIGADALEGVHCLGACTLTNVWFRDVCEDAISVLGTGDATIVGGGAQEAKDKVIQHNGAGTVTVKDFTVVNAGKLYRSCGDCTNNEAKSPRKVIVENIRAFGMTSDLIGINSNFGDEATISGSCGESKNVCQEYKGVNKGNGSSSKVDSRTSCKGAQGQLEALPACGADDELPTPEVPTGTVSETVPSATATPIETGEEEVPSPTAVPTKTEEAPEESTTPTPTASEAAPEETVVEGEDEEAPVTTAAPAPSTLLTLTKTSEASTPTDGSSGGSVARWGQCGGQGYSGPTACAAGKCTVQNDWYSQCL
;
A
#
# COMPACT_ATOMS: atom_id res chain seq x y z
N MET A 1 -3.18 12.97 72.11
CA MET A 1 -3.93 12.39 70.97
C MET A 1 -3.18 12.76 69.70
N LYS A 2 -2.55 11.80 69.02
CA LYS A 2 -1.90 11.99 67.71
C LYS A 2 -2.73 11.22 66.69
N PHE A 3 -3.35 11.91 65.74
CA PHE A 3 -4.02 11.30 64.60
C PHE A 3 -3.00 11.18 63.47
N SER A 4 -2.75 9.96 63.02
CA SER A 4 -1.94 9.65 61.85
C SER A 4 -2.86 9.65 60.62
N GLN A 5 -2.59 10.54 59.65
CA GLN A 5 -3.28 10.51 58.36
C GLN A 5 -2.70 9.39 57.50
N VAL A 6 -3.54 8.42 57.14
CA VAL A 6 -3.25 7.44 56.10
C VAL A 6 -3.65 8.07 54.77
N GLN A 7 -2.67 8.39 53.92
CA GLN A 7 -2.92 8.77 52.54
C GLN A 7 -3.20 7.51 51.72
N LEU A 8 -4.42 7.40 51.22
CA LEU A 8 -4.83 6.37 50.27
C LEU A 8 -4.44 6.84 48.86
N ALA A 9 -3.32 6.34 48.33
CA ALA A 9 -2.95 6.57 46.94
C ALA A 9 -3.81 5.65 46.05
N ALA A 10 -4.79 6.22 45.35
CA ALA A 10 -5.55 5.50 44.33
C ALA A 10 -4.65 5.29 43.10
N LEU A 11 -4.25 4.05 42.86
CA LEU A 11 -3.57 3.64 41.63
C LEU A 11 -4.64 3.57 40.53
N VAL A 12 -4.76 4.62 39.71
CA VAL A 12 -5.57 4.56 38.49
C VAL A 12 -4.72 3.85 37.45
N ALA A 13 -4.98 2.55 37.24
CA ALA A 13 -4.42 1.82 36.12
C ALA A 13 -5.12 2.34 34.85
N SER A 14 -4.42 3.18 34.09
CA SER A 14 -4.83 3.56 32.74
C SER A 14 -4.75 2.31 31.85
N ILE A 15 -5.91 1.72 31.55
CA ILE A 15 -6.03 0.69 30.54
C ILE A 15 -5.86 1.41 29.20
N ALA A 16 -4.66 1.36 28.63
CA ALA A 16 -4.45 1.78 27.24
C ALA A 16 -5.16 0.75 26.37
N SER A 17 -6.34 1.09 25.83
CA SER A 17 -6.97 0.31 24.78
C SER A 17 -6.03 0.35 23.57
N ALA A 18 -5.50 -0.80 23.16
CA ALA A 18 -4.80 -0.90 21.90
C ALA A 18 -5.78 -0.49 20.79
N GLN A 19 -5.48 0.60 20.09
CA GLN A 19 -6.29 1.04 18.97
C GLN A 19 -6.11 0.01 17.85
N THR A 20 -7.22 -0.56 17.37
CA THR A 20 -7.25 -1.50 16.26
C THR A 20 -7.95 -0.86 15.08
N LEU A 21 -7.46 -1.08 13.86
CA LEU A 21 -8.07 -0.54 12.66
C LEU A 21 -9.49 -1.10 12.46
N ASN A 22 -10.46 -0.22 12.22
CA ASN A 22 -11.83 -0.65 11.94
C ASN A 22 -12.00 -1.08 10.48
N ILE A 23 -11.66 -2.33 10.20
CA ILE A 23 -11.80 -2.94 8.86
C ILE A 23 -13.27 -3.34 8.64
N PRO A 24 -13.88 -3.04 7.47
CA PRO A 24 -15.22 -3.48 7.13
C PRO A 24 -15.39 -4.99 7.26
N THR A 25 -16.63 -5.41 7.53
CA THR A 25 -16.96 -6.83 7.56
C THR A 25 -16.69 -7.46 6.19
N ARG A 26 -15.89 -8.54 6.19
CA ARG A 26 -15.63 -9.33 5.00
C ARG A 26 -16.93 -9.90 4.44
N VAL A 27 -17.05 -9.90 3.12
CA VAL A 27 -18.08 -10.63 2.38
C VAL A 27 -17.51 -11.96 1.87
N GLY A 28 -18.10 -13.07 2.31
CA GLY A 28 -17.71 -14.41 1.89
C GLY A 28 -16.52 -15.01 2.64
N GLU A 29 -15.96 -16.09 2.08
CA GLU A 29 -14.74 -16.73 2.58
C GLU A 29 -13.49 -15.99 2.10
N ILE A 30 -12.37 -16.21 2.79
CA ILE A 30 -11.06 -15.73 2.34
C ILE A 30 -10.67 -16.48 1.08
N THR A 31 -10.20 -15.75 0.07
CA THR A 31 -9.71 -16.33 -1.18
C THR A 31 -8.17 -16.26 -1.21
N SER A 32 -7.52 -17.38 -0.96
CA SER A 32 -6.06 -17.48 -1.13
C SER A 32 -5.70 -17.67 -2.60
N LEU A 33 -5.00 -16.69 -3.17
CA LEU A 33 -4.61 -16.67 -4.57
C LEU A 33 -3.30 -17.47 -4.78
N PRO A 34 -3.25 -18.40 -5.73
CA PRO A 34 -2.02 -19.14 -6.03
C PRO A 34 -0.97 -18.32 -6.80
N SER A 35 -1.40 -17.21 -7.42
CA SER A 35 -0.57 -16.25 -8.16
C SER A 35 -1.19 -14.84 -8.00
N PRO A 36 -0.47 -13.75 -8.30
CA PRO A 36 -1.03 -12.42 -8.19
C PRO A 36 -2.25 -12.27 -9.08
N SER A 37 -3.27 -11.59 -8.59
CA SER A 37 -4.39 -11.19 -9.43
C SER A 37 -4.02 -9.92 -10.18
N VAL A 38 -3.83 -10.03 -11.49
CA VAL A 38 -3.49 -8.90 -12.36
C VAL A 38 -4.75 -8.13 -12.73
N ILE A 39 -4.77 -6.83 -12.43
CA ILE A 39 -5.87 -5.91 -12.69
C ILE A 39 -5.47 -4.99 -13.84
N THR A 40 -6.20 -5.08 -14.96
CA THR A 40 -5.94 -4.28 -16.17
C THR A 40 -6.95 -3.17 -16.40
N GLY A 41 -8.05 -3.18 -15.65
CA GLY A 41 -9.15 -2.23 -15.74
C GLY A 41 -9.57 -1.74 -14.36
N SER A 42 -10.87 -1.74 -14.07
CA SER A 42 -11.39 -1.36 -12.76
C SER A 42 -12.13 -2.52 -12.14
N GLU A 43 -11.70 -2.94 -10.95
CA GLU A 43 -12.29 -4.07 -10.23
C GLU A 43 -12.78 -3.65 -8.84
N ASP A 44 -14.00 -4.07 -8.51
CA ASP A 44 -14.65 -3.88 -7.21
C ASP A 44 -14.93 -5.26 -6.61
N TYR A 45 -14.35 -5.52 -5.44
CA TYR A 45 -14.47 -6.80 -4.78
C TYR A 45 -15.54 -6.85 -3.69
N GLY A 46 -16.28 -5.76 -3.43
CA GLY A 46 -17.41 -5.74 -2.51
C GLY A 46 -17.08 -6.20 -1.08
N ASN A 47 -15.91 -5.79 -0.57
CA ASN A 47 -15.30 -6.20 0.70
C ASN A 47 -15.00 -7.70 0.81
N LYS A 48 -14.78 -8.41 -0.30
CA LYS A 48 -14.15 -9.74 -0.26
C LYS A 48 -12.71 -9.63 0.23
N GLU A 49 -12.24 -10.72 0.83
CA GLU A 49 -10.88 -10.80 1.38
C GLU A 49 -10.02 -11.75 0.57
N PHE A 50 -8.81 -11.31 0.25
CA PHE A 50 -7.82 -12.04 -0.53
C PHE A 50 -6.47 -12.05 0.17
N ASP A 51 -5.75 -13.15 0.03
CA ASP A 51 -4.37 -13.31 0.49
C ASP A 51 -3.61 -14.26 -0.43
N ARG A 52 -2.42 -14.70 -0.02
CA ARG A 52 -1.60 -15.70 -0.72
C ARG A 52 -1.54 -17.05 0.01
N GLY A 53 -2.20 -17.16 1.17
CA GLY A 53 -2.16 -18.34 2.04
C GLY A 53 -0.76 -18.67 2.57
N GLN A 54 0.11 -17.67 2.68
CA GLN A 54 1.47 -17.83 3.22
C GLN A 54 1.67 -16.86 4.40
N PRO A 55 2.10 -17.37 5.56
CA PRO A 55 2.29 -16.54 6.74
C PRO A 55 3.40 -15.50 6.54
N CYS A 56 3.22 -14.37 7.21
CA CYS A 56 4.16 -13.25 7.20
C CYS A 56 5.32 -13.45 8.17
N ASP A 57 6.26 -14.31 7.77
CA ASP A 57 7.40 -14.71 8.61
C ASP A 57 8.65 -13.81 8.43
N SER A 58 8.68 -12.96 7.40
CA SER A 58 9.74 -11.98 7.15
C SER A 58 9.18 -10.66 6.59
N ASP A 59 9.99 -9.62 6.63
CA ASP A 59 9.77 -8.31 5.99
C ASP A 59 10.64 -8.15 4.73
N GLU A 60 11.02 -9.26 4.09
CA GLU A 60 11.82 -9.25 2.86
C GLU A 60 10.95 -8.92 1.64
N ASP A 61 11.46 -8.07 0.75
CA ASP A 61 10.85 -7.84 -0.58
C ASP A 61 10.99 -9.12 -1.42
N THR A 62 9.86 -9.78 -1.61
CA THR A 62 9.73 -11.01 -2.40
C THR A 62 9.22 -10.74 -3.82
N GLY A 63 8.96 -9.48 -4.16
CA GLY A 63 8.65 -9.01 -5.50
C GLY A 63 7.22 -9.27 -5.96
N SER A 64 6.89 -8.72 -7.14
CA SER A 64 5.51 -8.66 -7.64
C SER A 64 4.86 -10.02 -7.93
N ASP A 65 5.64 -11.09 -8.10
CA ASP A 65 5.10 -12.45 -8.26
C ASP A 65 4.43 -12.98 -6.98
N ASN A 66 4.72 -12.36 -5.84
CA ASN A 66 4.14 -12.68 -4.55
C ASN A 66 3.06 -11.70 -4.09
N ALA A 67 2.83 -10.60 -4.83
CA ALA A 67 1.75 -9.66 -4.54
C ALA A 67 0.37 -10.34 -4.53
N VAL A 68 -0.55 -9.85 -3.69
CA VAL A 68 -1.96 -10.23 -3.78
C VAL A 68 -2.55 -9.66 -5.07
N PHE A 69 -2.32 -8.36 -5.32
CA PHE A 69 -2.77 -7.68 -6.53
C PHE A 69 -1.64 -6.95 -7.24
N VAL A 70 -1.64 -7.04 -8.57
CA VAL A 70 -0.78 -6.24 -9.45
C VAL A 70 -1.66 -5.44 -10.38
N LEU A 71 -1.59 -4.12 -10.28
CA LEU A 71 -2.33 -3.18 -11.11
C LEU A 71 -1.46 -2.72 -12.26
N GLU A 72 -1.93 -2.92 -13.49
CA GLU A 72 -1.35 -2.31 -14.69
C GLU A 72 -1.58 -0.79 -14.69
N ASP A 73 -0.86 -0.09 -15.57
CA ASP A 73 -1.01 1.36 -15.74
C ASP A 73 -2.47 1.76 -16.05
N GLY A 74 -3.01 2.67 -15.23
CA GLY A 74 -4.37 3.17 -15.29
C GLY A 74 -5.43 2.31 -14.58
N ALA A 75 -5.06 1.18 -13.97
CA ALA A 75 -6.01 0.29 -13.32
C ALA A 75 -6.54 0.82 -11.99
N SER A 76 -7.70 0.33 -11.56
CA SER A 76 -8.29 0.64 -10.26
C SER A 76 -8.79 -0.59 -9.51
N LEU A 77 -8.66 -0.53 -8.19
CA LEU A 77 -9.05 -1.58 -7.25
C LEU A 77 -9.87 -0.95 -6.13
N SER A 78 -11.02 -1.54 -5.83
CA SER A 78 -11.91 -1.00 -4.81
C SER A 78 -12.59 -2.05 -3.94
N ASN A 79 -12.94 -1.63 -2.72
CA ASN A 79 -13.69 -2.42 -1.74
C ASN A 79 -13.10 -3.83 -1.58
N VAL A 80 -11.84 -3.90 -1.16
CA VAL A 80 -11.14 -5.17 -0.99
C VAL A 80 -10.41 -5.19 0.34
N ILE A 81 -10.37 -6.35 0.96
CA ILE A 81 -9.60 -6.61 2.16
C ILE A 81 -8.43 -7.51 1.79
N ILE A 82 -7.24 -7.11 2.18
CA ILE A 82 -6.01 -7.89 2.05
C ILE A 82 -5.78 -8.56 3.40
N GLY A 83 -5.78 -9.89 3.38
CA GLY A 83 -5.60 -10.73 4.58
C GLY A 83 -4.18 -10.65 5.14
N ALA A 84 -3.97 -11.28 6.30
CA ALA A 84 -2.66 -11.26 6.97
C ALA A 84 -1.62 -12.16 6.26
N ASP A 85 -2.07 -13.19 5.55
CA ASP A 85 -1.20 -14.16 4.87
C ASP A 85 -0.86 -13.70 3.43
N ALA A 86 -0.52 -12.41 3.27
CA ALA A 86 -0.43 -11.74 1.97
C ALA A 86 0.96 -11.78 1.33
N LEU A 87 2.06 -11.93 2.09
CA LEU A 87 3.46 -11.70 1.67
C LEU A 87 3.73 -10.28 1.15
N GLU A 88 3.06 -9.88 0.09
CA GLU A 88 3.18 -8.61 -0.61
C GLU A 88 1.77 -8.07 -0.84
N GLY A 89 1.53 -6.78 -0.57
CA GLY A 89 0.19 -6.21 -0.67
C GLY A 89 -0.28 -5.97 -2.11
N VAL A 90 -0.31 -4.69 -2.49
CA VAL A 90 -0.81 -4.21 -3.79
C VAL A 90 0.30 -3.49 -4.53
N HIS A 91 0.62 -3.93 -5.75
CA HIS A 91 1.66 -3.32 -6.57
C HIS A 91 1.04 -2.54 -7.74
N CYS A 92 1.44 -1.28 -7.92
CA CYS A 92 1.07 -0.47 -9.07
C CYS A 92 2.23 -0.36 -10.05
N LEU A 93 2.04 -0.84 -11.28
CA LEU A 93 3.05 -0.82 -12.35
C LEU A 93 3.07 0.49 -13.16
N GLY A 94 2.19 1.43 -12.83
CA GLY A 94 2.08 2.76 -13.41
C GLY A 94 1.13 3.61 -12.58
N ALA A 95 0.33 4.46 -13.22
CA ALA A 95 -0.76 5.15 -12.56
C ALA A 95 -1.79 4.13 -12.02
N CYS A 96 -2.35 4.37 -10.84
CA CYS A 96 -3.36 3.46 -10.28
C CYS A 96 -4.31 4.17 -9.32
N THR A 97 -5.50 3.61 -9.10
CA THR A 97 -6.45 4.12 -8.11
C THR A 97 -6.88 3.02 -7.14
N LEU A 98 -6.67 3.25 -5.85
CA LEU A 98 -7.09 2.36 -4.76
C LEU A 98 -8.18 3.06 -3.96
N THR A 99 -9.38 2.49 -3.88
CA THR A 99 -10.51 3.08 -3.13
C THR A 99 -11.03 2.10 -2.09
N ASN A 100 -11.05 2.49 -0.82
CA ASN A 100 -11.57 1.64 0.25
C ASN A 100 -10.88 0.25 0.30
N VAL A 101 -9.54 0.27 0.25
CA VAL A 101 -8.68 -0.93 0.31
C VAL A 101 -8.13 -1.07 1.74
N TRP A 102 -8.25 -2.26 2.32
CA TRP A 102 -7.93 -2.51 3.73
C TRP A 102 -6.87 -3.59 3.87
N PHE A 103 -5.91 -3.42 4.79
CA PHE A 103 -4.84 -4.39 5.06
C PHE A 103 -4.92 -4.83 6.52
N ARG A 104 -5.13 -6.15 6.74
CA ARG A 104 -5.26 -6.71 8.10
C ARG A 104 -3.96 -6.72 8.88
N ASP A 105 -2.88 -7.04 8.20
CA ASP A 105 -1.52 -7.13 8.73
C ASP A 105 -0.58 -6.95 7.55
N VAL A 106 0.38 -6.03 7.67
CA VAL A 106 1.28 -5.68 6.57
C VAL A 106 2.61 -6.38 6.77
N CYS A 107 2.94 -7.25 5.82
CA CYS A 107 4.17 -8.06 5.81
C CYS A 107 5.43 -7.21 5.59
N GLU A 108 5.56 -6.68 4.37
CA GLU A 108 6.66 -5.86 3.88
C GLU A 108 6.09 -4.47 3.62
N ASP A 109 5.37 -4.31 2.50
CA ASP A 109 4.60 -3.12 2.14
C ASP A 109 3.13 -3.43 1.89
N ALA A 110 2.24 -2.50 2.27
CA ALA A 110 0.83 -2.61 1.91
C ALA A 110 0.64 -2.22 0.44
N ILE A 111 1.28 -1.14 0.01
CA ILE A 111 1.13 -0.58 -1.33
C ILE A 111 2.50 -0.18 -1.87
N SER A 112 2.86 -0.74 -3.03
CA SER A 112 4.12 -0.46 -3.72
C SER A 112 3.84 0.19 -5.08
N VAL A 113 4.15 1.48 -5.20
CA VAL A 113 4.03 2.26 -6.44
C VAL A 113 5.34 2.14 -7.21
N LEU A 114 5.40 1.13 -8.08
CA LEU A 114 6.63 0.68 -8.74
C LEU A 114 6.95 1.45 -10.02
N GLY A 115 5.93 1.68 -10.84
CA GLY A 115 6.07 2.32 -12.15
C GLY A 115 5.84 3.83 -12.13
N THR A 116 6.18 4.47 -13.25
CA THR A 116 5.94 5.90 -13.44
C THR A 116 4.46 6.16 -13.65
N GLY A 117 3.90 7.11 -12.91
CA GLY A 117 2.49 7.48 -12.96
C GLY A 117 1.98 7.95 -11.60
N ASP A 118 0.79 8.55 -11.58
CA ASP A 118 0.17 9.02 -10.34
C ASP A 118 -0.65 7.89 -9.70
N ALA A 119 -0.45 7.67 -8.40
CA ALA A 119 -1.26 6.74 -7.60
C ALA A 119 -2.20 7.52 -6.69
N THR A 120 -3.48 7.17 -6.70
CA THR A 120 -4.51 7.81 -5.86
C THR A 120 -5.09 6.77 -4.90
N ILE A 121 -4.98 7.01 -3.60
CA ILE A 121 -5.41 6.13 -2.52
C ILE A 121 -6.44 6.89 -1.69
N VAL A 122 -7.68 6.43 -1.67
CA VAL A 122 -8.81 7.14 -1.03
C VAL A 122 -9.60 6.20 -0.13
N GLY A 123 -9.75 6.58 1.13
CA GLY A 123 -10.38 5.72 2.15
C GLY A 123 -9.53 4.49 2.45
N GLY A 124 -10.07 3.57 3.24
CA GLY A 124 -9.35 2.36 3.62
C GLY A 124 -8.40 2.55 4.80
N GLY A 125 -7.52 1.58 4.99
CA GLY A 125 -6.55 1.62 6.07
C GLY A 125 -5.60 0.43 6.07
N ALA A 126 -4.51 0.56 6.81
CA ALA A 126 -3.55 -0.50 7.02
C ALA A 126 -3.09 -0.55 8.48
N GLN A 127 -2.77 -1.73 8.98
CA GLN A 127 -2.21 -1.90 10.31
C GLN A 127 -1.02 -2.86 10.36
N GLU A 128 -0.25 -2.76 11.43
CA GLU A 128 0.88 -3.65 11.76
C GLU A 128 2.07 -3.63 10.77
N ALA A 129 2.22 -2.55 10.01
CA ALA A 129 3.34 -2.40 9.08
C ALA A 129 4.68 -2.12 9.79
N LYS A 130 5.57 -3.11 9.84
CA LYS A 130 6.86 -3.00 10.57
C LYS A 130 7.70 -1.79 10.15
N ASP A 131 7.83 -1.52 8.84
CA ASP A 131 8.59 -0.37 8.32
C ASP A 131 7.72 0.70 7.66
N LYS A 132 7.01 0.36 6.59
CA LYS A 132 6.30 1.34 5.75
C LYS A 132 4.99 0.75 5.21
N VAL A 133 3.98 1.60 5.08
CA VAL A 133 2.70 1.20 4.45
C VAL A 133 2.78 1.40 2.94
N ILE A 134 3.27 2.57 2.50
CA ILE A 134 3.34 2.96 1.10
C ILE A 134 4.79 3.17 0.69
N GLN A 135 5.25 2.36 -0.25
CA GLN A 135 6.53 2.49 -0.91
C GLN A 135 6.37 3.14 -2.29
N HIS A 136 7.16 4.16 -2.59
CA HIS A 136 7.10 4.86 -3.88
C HIS A 136 8.45 4.83 -4.58
N ASN A 137 8.52 4.06 -5.67
CA ASN A 137 9.72 3.79 -6.46
C ASN A 137 9.69 4.49 -7.82
N GLY A 138 8.52 4.61 -8.44
CA GLY A 138 8.32 5.29 -9.71
C GLY A 138 8.41 6.81 -9.60
N ALA A 139 8.45 7.49 -10.74
CA ALA A 139 8.27 8.95 -10.79
C ALA A 139 6.77 9.28 -10.86
N GLY A 140 6.32 10.32 -10.17
CA GLY A 140 4.91 10.71 -10.15
C GLY A 140 4.47 11.24 -8.79
N THR A 141 3.16 11.30 -8.61
CA THR A 141 2.51 11.78 -7.39
C THR A 141 1.69 10.66 -6.74
N VAL A 142 1.94 10.41 -5.45
CA VAL A 142 1.05 9.60 -4.62
C VAL A 142 0.12 10.53 -3.84
N THR A 143 -1.18 10.38 -4.03
CA THR A 143 -2.20 11.09 -3.26
C THR A 143 -2.87 10.13 -2.29
N VAL A 144 -2.84 10.43 -0.99
CA VAL A 144 -3.47 9.61 0.06
C VAL A 144 -4.50 10.46 0.78
N LYS A 145 -5.76 10.04 0.76
CA LYS A 145 -6.88 10.75 1.37
C LYS A 145 -7.73 9.83 2.23
N ASP A 146 -8.21 10.34 3.37
CA ASP A 146 -9.19 9.67 4.23
C ASP A 146 -8.76 8.26 4.71
N PHE A 147 -7.44 8.05 4.84
CA PHE A 147 -6.85 6.75 5.16
C PHE A 147 -6.47 6.67 6.65
N THR A 148 -6.69 5.52 7.27
CA THR A 148 -6.29 5.28 8.67
C THR A 148 -5.13 4.30 8.73
N VAL A 149 -4.06 4.68 9.44
CA VAL A 149 -2.90 3.82 9.69
C VAL A 149 -2.75 3.56 11.19
N VAL A 150 -2.52 2.30 11.55
CA VAL A 150 -2.39 1.85 12.94
C VAL A 150 -1.12 1.00 13.08
N ASN A 151 -0.29 1.26 14.09
CA ASN A 151 0.91 0.46 14.40
C ASN A 151 1.83 0.28 13.18
N ALA A 152 2.26 1.39 12.57
CA ALA A 152 3.16 1.36 11.44
C ALA A 152 4.48 2.10 11.70
N GLY A 153 5.54 1.74 10.99
CA GLY A 153 6.75 2.55 10.96
C GLY A 153 6.49 3.92 10.32
N LYS A 154 6.10 3.94 9.05
CA LYS A 154 5.81 5.13 8.24
C LYS A 154 4.56 4.91 7.41
N LEU A 155 3.80 5.98 7.14
CA LEU A 155 2.73 5.90 6.14
C LEU A 155 3.31 5.84 4.74
N TYR A 156 4.27 6.71 4.42
CA TYR A 156 4.82 6.85 3.08
C TYR A 156 6.34 7.03 3.09
N ARG A 157 7.02 6.35 2.17
CA ARG A 157 8.44 6.56 1.88
C ARG A 157 8.70 6.61 0.37
N SER A 158 9.27 7.72 -0.09
CA SER A 158 9.97 7.77 -1.37
C SER A 158 11.22 6.88 -1.28
N CYS A 159 11.50 6.00 -2.23
CA CYS A 159 12.63 5.09 -2.13
C CYS A 159 13.97 5.81 -1.90
N GLY A 160 14.72 5.43 -0.86
CA GLY A 160 15.96 6.11 -0.47
C GLY A 160 17.17 5.78 -1.35
N ASP A 161 17.24 4.57 -1.88
CA ASP A 161 18.42 3.98 -2.52
C ASP A 161 18.08 3.04 -3.69
N CYS A 162 16.97 3.28 -4.37
CA CYS A 162 16.56 2.49 -5.53
C CYS A 162 17.56 2.55 -6.69
N THR A 163 17.52 1.55 -7.57
CA THR A 163 18.27 1.61 -8.83
C THR A 163 17.76 2.76 -9.69
N ASN A 164 18.66 3.58 -10.21
CA ASN A 164 18.36 4.81 -10.97
C ASN A 164 17.44 5.78 -10.21
N ASN A 165 17.61 5.90 -8.90
CA ASN A 165 16.73 6.66 -8.01
C ASN A 165 16.52 8.11 -8.47
N GLU A 166 17.61 8.81 -8.80
CA GLU A 166 17.58 10.20 -9.27
C GLU A 166 16.80 10.35 -10.58
N ALA A 167 17.00 9.42 -11.52
CA ALA A 167 16.30 9.42 -12.80
C ALA A 167 14.80 9.06 -12.68
N LYS A 168 14.40 8.44 -11.57
CA LYS A 168 13.01 8.11 -11.22
C LYS A 168 12.38 9.12 -10.25
N SER A 169 12.95 10.31 -10.18
CA SER A 169 12.51 11.43 -9.34
C SER A 169 12.21 12.65 -10.22
N PRO A 170 11.49 13.68 -9.74
CA PRO A 170 10.95 13.84 -8.39
C PRO A 170 9.76 12.92 -8.11
N ARG A 171 9.62 12.52 -6.85
CA ARG A 171 8.43 11.87 -6.29
C ARG A 171 7.68 12.84 -5.40
N LYS A 172 6.39 13.00 -5.65
CA LYS A 172 5.53 13.87 -4.84
C LYS A 172 4.57 13.05 -4.02
N VAL A 173 4.21 13.56 -2.85
CA VAL A 173 3.15 12.99 -2.03
C VAL A 173 2.20 14.06 -1.54
N ILE A 174 0.90 13.82 -1.68
CA ILE A 174 -0.17 14.66 -1.16
C ILE A 174 -0.94 13.85 -0.14
N VAL A 175 -1.05 14.38 1.07
CA VAL A 175 -1.59 13.69 2.24
C VAL A 175 -2.70 14.55 2.84
N GLU A 176 -3.92 14.03 2.81
CA GLU A 176 -5.10 14.75 3.27
C GLU A 176 -5.94 13.88 4.21
N ASN A 177 -6.30 14.43 5.37
CA ASN A 177 -7.21 13.79 6.31
C ASN A 177 -6.80 12.36 6.73
N ILE A 178 -5.53 12.19 7.12
CA ILE A 178 -5.02 10.91 7.64
C ILE A 178 -5.23 10.83 9.14
N ARG A 179 -5.64 9.66 9.61
CA ARG A 179 -5.61 9.30 11.03
C ARG A 179 -4.47 8.32 11.29
N ALA A 180 -3.47 8.73 12.07
CA ALA A 180 -2.26 7.94 12.30
C ALA A 180 -2.08 7.58 13.77
N PHE A 181 -2.03 6.29 14.08
CA PHE A 181 -2.01 5.81 15.45
C PHE A 181 -0.89 4.79 15.66
N GLY A 182 -0.24 4.81 16.83
CA GLY A 182 0.81 3.84 17.17
C GLY A 182 2.04 3.90 16.27
N MET A 183 2.31 5.05 15.64
CA MET A 183 3.41 5.17 14.68
C MET A 183 4.77 5.08 15.38
N THR A 184 5.67 4.24 14.87
CA THR A 184 7.00 4.04 15.48
C THR A 184 8.09 4.90 14.84
N SER A 185 7.80 5.59 13.74
CA SER A 185 8.74 6.47 13.02
C SER A 185 8.08 7.74 12.47
N ASP A 186 8.67 8.33 11.44
CA ASP A 186 8.17 9.51 10.74
C ASP A 186 6.92 9.16 9.93
N LEU A 187 5.93 10.06 9.83
CA LEU A 187 4.74 9.80 9.02
C LEU A 187 5.11 9.72 7.53
N ILE A 188 5.83 10.73 7.04
CA ILE A 188 6.20 10.90 5.63
C ILE A 188 7.72 11.07 5.49
N GLY A 189 8.35 10.30 4.59
CA GLY A 189 9.77 10.44 4.22
C GLY A 189 9.99 10.75 2.73
N ILE A 190 10.65 11.87 2.42
CA ILE A 190 10.92 12.35 1.05
C ILE A 190 12.41 12.59 0.80
N ASN A 191 12.90 12.47 -0.44
CA ASN A 191 14.30 12.77 -0.79
C ASN A 191 14.43 14.18 -1.42
N SER A 192 14.66 15.21 -0.60
CA SER A 192 14.60 16.59 -1.08
C SER A 192 15.71 16.96 -2.07
N ASN A 193 16.86 16.28 -2.04
CA ASN A 193 17.93 16.45 -3.03
C ASN A 193 17.56 15.96 -4.43
N PHE A 194 16.53 15.13 -4.57
CA PHE A 194 15.98 14.71 -5.87
C PHE A 194 14.72 15.48 -6.26
N GLY A 195 14.39 16.55 -5.52
CA GLY A 195 13.24 17.40 -5.81
C GLY A 195 11.91 16.86 -5.29
N ASP A 196 11.93 15.83 -4.43
CA ASP A 196 10.71 15.32 -3.82
C ASP A 196 10.04 16.38 -2.94
N GLU A 197 8.71 16.38 -2.94
CA GLU A 197 7.89 17.27 -2.14
C GLU A 197 6.76 16.51 -1.47
N ALA A 198 6.43 16.90 -0.23
CA ALA A 198 5.25 16.41 0.48
C ALA A 198 4.31 17.58 0.75
N THR A 199 3.00 17.41 0.55
CA THR A 199 1.98 18.38 0.97
C THR A 199 1.04 17.71 1.96
N ILE A 200 0.93 18.23 3.19
CA ILE A 200 0.19 17.58 4.27
C ILE A 200 -0.85 18.54 4.85
N SER A 201 -2.10 18.07 4.99
CA SER A 201 -3.19 18.84 5.58
C SER A 201 -4.29 17.97 6.18
N GLY A 202 -5.01 18.49 7.19
CA GLY A 202 -6.18 17.83 7.77
C GLY A 202 -5.91 16.53 8.54
N SER A 203 -4.65 16.12 8.70
CA SER A 203 -4.29 14.87 9.38
C SER A 203 -4.19 15.04 10.90
N CYS A 204 -4.41 13.96 11.63
CA CYS A 204 -4.32 13.91 13.09
C CYS A 204 -3.67 12.61 13.56
N GLY A 205 -3.21 12.60 14.82
CA GLY A 205 -2.67 11.42 15.48
C GLY A 205 -1.22 11.60 15.92
N GLU A 206 -0.44 10.52 15.91
CA GLU A 206 0.91 10.47 16.48
C GLU A 206 1.94 10.01 15.44
N SER A 207 3.14 10.61 15.47
CA SER A 207 4.33 10.19 14.73
C SER A 207 5.58 10.82 15.35
N LYS A 208 6.79 10.35 14.99
CA LYS A 208 8.05 11.00 15.42
C LYS A 208 8.27 12.37 14.77
N ASN A 209 7.95 12.45 13.48
CA ASN A 209 7.90 13.69 12.71
C ASN A 209 6.72 13.60 11.75
N VAL A 210 6.08 14.73 11.45
CA VAL A 210 5.03 14.78 10.42
C VAL A 210 5.64 14.58 9.03
N CYS A 211 6.79 15.18 8.77
CA CYS A 211 7.54 15.02 7.53
C CYS A 211 9.04 15.09 7.81
N GLN A 212 9.78 14.15 7.22
CA GLN A 212 11.23 14.05 7.30
C GLN A 212 11.82 14.07 5.90
N GLU A 213 12.74 15.01 5.67
CA GLU A 213 13.55 15.01 4.46
C GLU A 213 14.78 14.09 4.61
N TYR A 214 15.17 13.49 3.50
CA TYR A 214 16.33 12.65 3.37
C TYR A 214 17.17 13.12 2.19
N LYS A 215 18.46 12.77 2.24
CA LYS A 215 19.32 12.68 1.06
C LYS A 215 19.12 11.29 0.45
N GLY A 216 18.46 11.22 -0.70
CA GLY A 216 18.39 10.02 -1.54
C GLY A 216 19.71 9.77 -2.27
N VAL A 217 19.96 8.50 -2.60
CA VAL A 217 21.13 8.04 -3.36
C VAL A 217 20.69 7.08 -4.47
N ASN A 218 21.51 6.92 -5.50
CA ASN A 218 21.35 5.80 -6.43
C ASN A 218 21.89 4.52 -5.78
N LYS A 219 21.24 3.37 -6.01
CA LYS A 219 21.67 2.07 -5.47
C LYS A 219 23.16 1.84 -5.70
N GLY A 220 23.87 1.43 -4.66
CA GLY A 220 25.32 1.18 -4.69
C GLY A 220 26.19 2.43 -4.45
N ASN A 221 25.62 3.63 -4.43
CA ASN A 221 26.37 4.89 -4.24
C ASN A 221 26.23 5.46 -2.82
N GLY A 222 26.33 4.58 -1.81
CA GLY A 222 26.15 4.92 -0.39
C GLY A 222 24.75 4.62 0.13
N SER A 223 24.35 5.30 1.21
CA SER A 223 23.07 5.07 1.89
C SER A 223 22.28 6.37 2.03
N SER A 224 20.95 6.26 1.95
CA SER A 224 20.07 7.38 2.23
C SER A 224 20.19 7.82 3.69
N SER A 225 20.17 9.13 3.95
CA SER A 225 20.37 9.70 5.28
C SER A 225 19.40 10.85 5.56
N LYS A 226 19.01 11.05 6.81
CA LYS A 226 18.16 12.17 7.21
C LYS A 226 18.88 13.50 7.02
N VAL A 227 18.13 14.55 6.70
CA VAL A 227 18.61 15.94 6.72
C VAL A 227 17.71 16.79 7.61
N ASP A 228 18.25 17.86 8.19
CA ASP A 228 17.53 18.69 9.18
C ASP A 228 16.57 19.71 8.54
N SER A 229 16.49 19.73 7.20
CA SER A 229 15.56 20.59 6.45
C SER A 229 14.14 20.02 6.45
N ARG A 230 13.15 20.93 6.42
CA ARG A 230 11.74 20.64 6.14
C ARG A 230 11.15 21.61 5.11
N THR A 231 11.99 22.16 4.25
CA THR A 231 11.57 23.13 3.23
C THR A 231 10.71 22.51 2.13
N SER A 232 10.92 21.25 1.77
CA SER A 232 10.12 20.46 0.82
C SER A 232 8.88 19.82 1.46
N CYS A 233 8.73 19.93 2.79
CA CYS A 233 7.53 19.58 3.51
C CYS A 233 6.57 20.78 3.52
N LYS A 234 5.53 20.72 2.69
CA LYS A 234 4.56 21.77 2.38
C LYS A 234 3.18 21.49 2.99
N GLY A 235 2.24 22.37 2.70
CA GLY A 235 0.87 22.31 3.21
C GLY A 235 0.74 22.86 4.63
N ALA A 236 -0.48 22.87 5.15
CA ALA A 236 -0.79 23.42 6.47
C ALA A 236 -0.07 22.69 7.61
N GLN A 237 0.32 21.43 7.40
CA GLN A 237 0.88 20.56 8.44
C GLN A 237 2.30 20.05 8.14
N GLY A 238 2.83 20.25 6.93
CA GLY A 238 4.13 19.65 6.55
C GLY A 238 5.31 20.10 7.40
N GLN A 239 5.26 21.32 7.95
CA GLN A 239 6.32 21.87 8.80
C GLN A 239 6.06 21.70 10.30
N LEU A 240 4.96 21.05 10.69
CA LEU A 240 4.67 20.82 12.10
C LEU A 240 5.63 19.77 12.66
N GLU A 241 6.01 19.96 13.93
CA GLU A 241 6.81 18.98 14.66
C GLU A 241 6.00 17.71 14.96
N ALA A 242 4.72 17.87 15.26
CA ALA A 242 3.78 16.80 15.54
C ALA A 242 2.41 17.11 14.93
N LEU A 243 1.64 16.06 14.61
CA LEU A 243 0.23 16.19 14.24
C LEU A 243 -0.59 16.61 15.47
N PRO A 244 -1.73 17.30 15.28
CA PRO A 244 -2.71 17.44 16.34
C PRO A 244 -3.28 16.07 16.72
N ALA A 245 -3.68 15.88 17.98
CA ALA A 245 -4.43 14.70 18.38
C ALA A 245 -5.73 14.59 17.58
N CYS A 246 -6.17 13.36 17.27
CA CYS A 246 -7.48 13.14 16.69
C CYS A 246 -8.58 13.50 17.71
N GLY A 247 -9.68 14.11 17.24
CA GLY A 247 -10.80 14.47 18.11
C GLY A 247 -11.52 13.24 18.68
N ALA A 248 -12.31 13.41 19.75
CA ALA A 248 -13.08 12.31 20.35
C ALA A 248 -14.15 11.72 19.41
N ASP A 249 -14.62 12.51 18.43
CA ASP A 249 -15.52 12.04 17.36
C ASP A 249 -14.76 11.33 16.22
N ASP A 250 -13.42 11.42 16.22
CA ASP A 250 -12.49 10.71 15.32
C ASP A 250 -11.84 9.49 16.00
N GLU A 251 -12.13 9.25 17.27
CA GLU A 251 -11.78 8.00 17.95
C GLU A 251 -12.65 6.89 17.33
N LEU A 252 -12.00 5.88 16.72
CA LEU A 252 -12.69 4.76 16.08
C LEU A 252 -13.70 4.16 17.09
N PRO A 253 -14.96 3.88 16.67
CA PRO A 253 -15.98 3.42 17.59
C PRO A 253 -15.47 2.19 18.34
N THR A 254 -15.31 2.33 19.65
CA THR A 254 -15.02 1.20 20.52
C THR A 254 -16.12 0.17 20.27
N PRO A 255 -15.80 -1.11 20.04
CA PRO A 255 -16.82 -2.13 19.97
C PRO A 255 -17.54 -2.13 21.31
N GLU A 256 -18.77 -1.62 21.34
CA GLU A 256 -19.63 -1.71 22.51
C GLU A 256 -19.80 -3.21 22.78
N VAL A 257 -19.12 -3.72 23.81
CA VAL A 257 -19.39 -5.04 24.35
C VAL A 257 -20.86 -5.01 24.77
N PRO A 258 -21.76 -5.78 24.12
CA PRO A 258 -23.15 -5.77 24.51
C PRO A 258 -23.22 -6.37 25.91
N THR A 259 -23.36 -5.53 26.92
CA THR A 259 -23.72 -5.91 28.29
C THR A 259 -25.23 -6.19 28.33
N GLY A 260 -25.68 -7.06 27.42
CA GLY A 260 -27.01 -7.62 27.42
C GLY A 260 -27.00 -8.86 28.32
N THR A 261 -27.45 -8.70 29.55
CA THR A 261 -27.71 -9.80 30.48
C THR A 261 -28.85 -10.67 29.91
N VAL A 262 -28.52 -11.68 29.11
CA VAL A 262 -29.47 -12.72 28.72
C VAL A 262 -29.65 -13.67 29.91
N SER A 263 -30.77 -13.49 30.59
CA SER A 263 -31.29 -14.46 31.56
C SER A 263 -31.88 -15.65 30.79
N GLU A 264 -31.04 -16.61 30.40
CA GLU A 264 -31.50 -17.91 29.91
C GLU A 264 -31.78 -18.85 31.09
N THR A 265 -33.07 -19.11 31.33
CA THR A 265 -33.52 -20.26 32.09
C THR A 265 -33.34 -21.53 31.25
N VAL A 266 -32.35 -22.34 31.59
CA VAL A 266 -32.16 -23.68 31.03
C VAL A 266 -33.11 -24.66 31.74
N PRO A 267 -33.98 -25.42 31.04
CA PRO A 267 -34.60 -26.59 31.62
C PRO A 267 -33.65 -27.79 31.57
N SER A 268 -33.44 -28.37 32.74
CA SER A 268 -32.73 -29.61 33.01
C SER A 268 -33.29 -30.78 32.19
N ALA A 269 -32.45 -31.37 31.33
CA ALA A 269 -32.68 -32.69 30.75
C ALA A 269 -31.64 -33.68 31.28
N THR A 270 -32.14 -34.72 31.94
CA THR A 270 -31.43 -35.81 32.58
C THR A 270 -30.67 -36.66 31.56
N ALA A 271 -29.36 -36.83 31.75
CA ALA A 271 -28.54 -37.77 31.00
C ALA A 271 -28.48 -39.13 31.71
N THR A 272 -28.90 -40.19 31.01
CA THR A 272 -28.55 -41.59 31.30
C THR A 272 -27.19 -41.93 30.67
N PRO A 273 -26.35 -42.78 31.29
CA PRO A 273 -25.03 -43.10 30.78
C PRO A 273 -25.11 -44.19 29.69
N ILE A 274 -24.37 -44.01 28.60
CA ILE A 274 -24.16 -45.03 27.56
C ILE A 274 -22.67 -45.41 27.56
N GLU A 275 -22.45 -46.72 27.62
CA GLU A 275 -21.19 -47.46 27.59
C GLU A 275 -20.20 -46.99 26.52
N THR A 276 -18.95 -46.86 26.93
CA THR A 276 -17.76 -46.73 26.07
C THR A 276 -17.39 -48.10 25.51
N GLY A 277 -17.54 -48.27 24.20
CA GLY A 277 -16.92 -49.33 23.42
C GLY A 277 -15.54 -48.88 22.94
N GLU A 278 -14.52 -49.59 23.40
CA GLU A 278 -13.11 -49.50 22.98
C GLU A 278 -12.97 -50.16 21.59
N GLU A 279 -12.42 -49.45 20.61
CA GLU A 279 -11.85 -50.08 19.41
C GLU A 279 -10.44 -49.51 19.16
N GLU A 280 -9.46 -50.42 19.22
CA GLU A 280 -8.04 -50.20 18.95
C GLU A 280 -7.81 -49.83 17.47
N VAL A 281 -6.90 -48.87 17.24
CA VAL A 281 -6.28 -48.67 15.92
C VAL A 281 -4.76 -48.80 16.08
N PRO A 282 -4.09 -49.66 15.29
CA PRO A 282 -2.68 -49.99 15.50
C PRO A 282 -1.71 -48.96 14.90
N SER A 283 -0.61 -48.81 15.63
CA SER A 283 0.65 -48.14 15.28
C SER A 283 1.29 -48.66 13.98
N PRO A 284 2.00 -47.82 13.20
CA PRO A 284 3.07 -48.30 12.36
C PRO A 284 4.46 -47.95 12.89
N THR A 285 5.21 -49.04 13.03
CA THR A 285 6.61 -49.27 13.33
C THR A 285 7.60 -48.45 12.49
N ALA A 286 8.72 -48.13 13.13
CA ALA A 286 9.91 -47.44 12.61
C ALA A 286 10.77 -48.26 11.62
N VAL A 287 11.82 -47.58 11.11
CA VAL A 287 13.14 -48.04 10.58
C VAL A 287 13.27 -48.01 9.03
N PRO A 288 14.45 -47.75 8.40
CA PRO A 288 15.75 -47.20 8.87
C PRO A 288 16.28 -45.95 8.09
N THR A 289 17.26 -45.31 8.72
CA THR A 289 18.30 -44.43 8.18
C THR A 289 19.14 -45.11 7.09
N LYS A 290 19.40 -44.41 5.97
CA LYS A 290 20.50 -44.75 5.05
C LYS A 290 21.34 -43.51 4.73
N THR A 291 22.61 -43.61 5.12
CA THR A 291 23.75 -42.77 4.78
C THR A 291 24.20 -43.01 3.34
N GLU A 292 24.50 -41.95 2.60
CA GLU A 292 25.25 -41.97 1.33
C GLU A 292 25.82 -40.54 1.16
N GLU A 293 27.01 -40.25 1.69
CA GLU A 293 28.35 -40.35 1.07
C GLU A 293 28.58 -39.38 -0.11
N ALA A 294 29.61 -38.55 0.05
CA ALA A 294 30.10 -37.53 -0.87
C ALA A 294 30.78 -38.13 -2.10
N PRO A 295 31.17 -37.27 -3.06
CA PRO A 295 32.50 -37.44 -3.63
C PRO A 295 33.34 -36.16 -3.56
N GLU A 296 34.60 -36.36 -3.18
CA GLU A 296 35.69 -35.41 -3.22
C GLU A 296 36.35 -35.32 -4.63
N GLU A 297 37.02 -34.17 -4.82
CA GLU A 297 38.22 -33.89 -5.63
C GLU A 297 38.25 -34.02 -7.17
N SER A 298 38.61 -32.91 -7.83
CA SER A 298 39.87 -32.85 -8.63
C SER A 298 40.23 -31.42 -9.10
N THR A 299 41.26 -30.87 -8.46
CA THR A 299 42.45 -30.10 -8.95
C THR A 299 42.40 -29.13 -10.17
N THR A 300 42.63 -27.83 -9.87
CA THR A 300 43.67 -26.85 -10.35
C THR A 300 44.24 -26.97 -11.79
N PRO A 301 44.66 -25.88 -12.52
CA PRO A 301 45.23 -24.64 -11.95
C PRO A 301 44.93 -23.26 -12.59
N THR A 302 45.14 -22.26 -11.75
CA THR A 302 45.73 -20.91 -11.90
C THR A 302 46.46 -20.60 -13.22
N PRO A 303 46.41 -19.33 -13.67
CA PRO A 303 47.64 -18.54 -13.55
C PRO A 303 47.43 -17.19 -12.84
N THR A 304 48.46 -16.81 -12.08
CA THR A 304 48.62 -15.57 -11.33
C THR A 304 49.69 -14.72 -12.00
N ALA A 305 49.51 -13.41 -11.84
CA ALA A 305 50.48 -12.31 -11.91
C ALA A 305 50.87 -11.75 -13.29
N SER A 306 50.71 -10.42 -13.41
CA SER A 306 51.80 -9.45 -13.61
C SER A 306 51.14 -8.15 -14.13
N GLU A 307 50.96 -7.10 -13.33
CA GLU A 307 51.94 -6.06 -12.94
C GLU A 307 51.82 -4.78 -13.78
N ALA A 308 51.78 -3.67 -13.04
CA ALA A 308 52.17 -2.30 -13.37
C ALA A 308 51.34 -1.42 -14.33
N ALA A 309 51.16 -0.18 -13.82
CA ALA A 309 50.86 1.06 -14.55
C ALA A 309 51.91 1.37 -15.64
N PRO A 310 51.65 2.37 -16.50
CA PRO A 310 52.19 3.70 -16.15
C PRO A 310 51.29 4.89 -16.52
N GLU A 311 51.81 6.05 -16.12
CA GLU A 311 51.32 7.43 -16.22
C GLU A 311 51.16 8.00 -17.65
N GLU A 312 50.42 9.12 -17.68
CA GLU A 312 50.40 10.28 -18.60
C GLU A 312 51.12 10.24 -19.96
N THR A 313 50.45 10.76 -20.99
CA THR A 313 50.92 11.97 -21.70
C THR A 313 49.88 12.53 -22.68
N VAL A 314 49.87 13.86 -22.75
CA VAL A 314 49.12 14.80 -23.60
C VAL A 314 49.53 14.68 -25.07
N VAL A 315 48.57 14.75 -26.00
CA VAL A 315 48.76 15.45 -27.30
C VAL A 315 47.43 16.04 -27.79
N GLU A 316 47.46 17.35 -28.03
CA GLU A 316 46.43 18.17 -28.68
C GLU A 316 46.45 18.01 -30.21
N GLY A 317 45.28 18.27 -30.84
CA GLY A 317 45.15 18.83 -32.19
C GLY A 317 45.33 17.85 -33.36
N GLU A 318 44.66 17.94 -34.50
CA GLU A 318 43.66 18.82 -35.12
C GLU A 318 43.17 17.97 -36.32
N ASP A 319 41.87 17.87 -36.60
CA ASP A 319 41.41 17.45 -37.94
C ASP A 319 40.00 17.98 -38.22
N GLU A 320 40.01 19.16 -38.86
CA GLU A 320 39.16 19.68 -39.94
C GLU A 320 37.77 19.04 -40.16
N GLU A 321 36.73 19.84 -39.91
CA GLU A 321 35.34 19.59 -40.30
C GLU A 321 35.16 19.57 -41.83
N ALA A 322 34.52 18.52 -42.34
CA ALA A 322 33.84 18.53 -43.64
C ALA A 322 32.31 18.57 -43.43
N PRO A 323 31.55 19.37 -44.22
CA PRO A 323 30.13 19.56 -43.98
C PRO A 323 29.30 18.38 -44.52
N VAL A 324 28.63 17.65 -43.63
CA VAL A 324 27.67 16.61 -44.03
C VAL A 324 26.32 17.27 -44.30
N THR A 325 25.92 17.22 -45.57
CA THR A 325 24.66 17.79 -46.07
C THR A 325 23.48 17.01 -45.49
N THR A 326 22.64 17.69 -44.71
CA THR A 326 21.40 17.12 -44.14
C THR A 326 20.33 17.05 -45.24
N ALA A 327 19.98 15.84 -45.66
CA ALA A 327 18.81 15.59 -46.50
C ALA A 327 17.52 15.70 -45.66
N ALA A 328 16.57 16.49 -46.14
CA ALA A 328 15.25 16.67 -45.52
C ALA A 328 14.44 15.35 -45.53
N PRO A 329 13.65 15.04 -44.48
CA PRO A 329 12.77 13.89 -44.52
C PRO A 329 11.60 14.12 -45.48
N ALA A 330 11.29 13.09 -46.27
CA ALA A 330 10.14 13.06 -47.17
C ALA A 330 8.81 13.07 -46.39
N PRO A 331 7.75 13.71 -46.91
CA PRO A 331 6.43 13.67 -46.26
C PRO A 331 5.83 12.28 -46.42
N SER A 332 5.54 11.62 -45.30
CA SER A 332 4.79 10.38 -45.25
C SER A 332 3.29 10.70 -45.23
N THR A 333 2.58 10.36 -46.30
CA THR A 333 1.11 10.40 -46.35
C THR A 333 0.54 9.21 -45.59
N LEU A 334 0.14 9.44 -44.34
CA LEU A 334 -0.73 8.53 -43.59
C LEU A 334 -2.14 8.59 -44.20
N LEU A 335 -2.59 7.48 -44.78
CA LEU A 335 -3.96 7.26 -45.20
C LEU A 335 -4.85 7.10 -43.96
N THR A 336 -5.67 8.12 -43.69
CA THR A 336 -6.75 8.08 -42.71
C THR A 336 -7.86 7.16 -43.20
N LEU A 337 -7.95 5.95 -42.65
CA LEU A 337 -9.11 5.07 -42.80
C LEU A 337 -10.23 5.57 -41.87
N THR A 338 -11.12 6.39 -42.42
CA THR A 338 -12.42 6.68 -41.78
C THR A 338 -13.31 5.46 -41.90
N LYS A 339 -13.38 4.65 -40.84
CA LYS A 339 -14.38 3.60 -40.70
C LYS A 339 -15.64 4.23 -40.10
N THR A 340 -16.61 4.50 -40.97
CA THR A 340 -17.99 4.83 -40.60
C THR A 340 -18.55 3.67 -39.75
N SER A 341 -18.75 3.93 -38.45
CA SER A 341 -19.53 3.06 -37.58
C SER A 341 -20.96 3.54 -37.62
N GLU A 342 -21.86 2.68 -38.10
CA GLU A 342 -23.30 2.90 -38.03
C GLU A 342 -23.75 3.06 -36.58
N ALA A 343 -24.64 4.03 -36.38
CA ALA A 343 -25.30 4.30 -35.12
C ALA A 343 -26.15 3.09 -34.72
N SER A 344 -25.74 2.41 -33.66
CA SER A 344 -26.58 1.45 -32.94
C SER A 344 -27.44 2.24 -31.97
N THR A 345 -28.76 2.19 -32.17
CA THR A 345 -29.77 2.70 -31.24
C THR A 345 -29.50 2.24 -29.80
N PRO A 346 -29.54 3.13 -28.79
CA PRO A 346 -29.37 2.71 -27.41
C PRO A 346 -30.64 2.01 -26.94
N THR A 347 -30.52 0.71 -26.66
CA THR A 347 -31.53 -0.03 -25.89
C THR A 347 -31.52 0.48 -24.46
N ASP A 348 -32.67 1.00 -24.06
CA ASP A 348 -33.04 1.42 -22.71
C ASP A 348 -32.89 0.24 -21.74
N GLY A 349 -31.77 0.21 -21.02
CA GLY A 349 -31.42 -0.80 -20.04
C GLY A 349 -31.51 -0.23 -18.63
N SER A 350 -32.74 0.02 -18.19
CA SER A 350 -33.07 0.34 -16.80
C SER A 350 -32.61 -0.79 -15.86
N SER A 351 -31.47 -0.58 -15.19
CA SER A 351 -31.14 -1.30 -13.97
C SER A 351 -31.22 -0.31 -12.80
N GLY A 352 -32.29 -0.45 -12.02
CA GLY A 352 -32.70 0.51 -10.99
C GLY A 352 -31.83 0.47 -9.73
N GLY A 353 -30.61 1.00 -9.81
CA GLY A 353 -29.80 1.37 -8.65
C GLY A 353 -29.76 2.87 -8.45
N SER A 354 -29.70 3.36 -7.22
CA SER A 354 -29.35 4.76 -6.92
C SER A 354 -27.90 4.82 -6.44
N VAL A 355 -27.11 5.77 -6.96
CA VAL A 355 -25.70 5.96 -6.63
C VAL A 355 -25.55 6.58 -5.23
N ALA A 356 -24.74 5.98 -4.36
CA ALA A 356 -24.46 6.53 -3.03
C ALA A 356 -23.88 7.95 -3.11
N ARG A 357 -24.00 8.73 -2.04
CA ARG A 357 -23.40 10.08 -1.99
C ARG A 357 -21.90 9.96 -2.27
N TRP A 358 -21.36 10.87 -3.07
CA TRP A 358 -19.99 10.91 -3.61
C TRP A 358 -19.68 9.86 -4.70
N GLY A 359 -20.62 9.01 -5.09
CA GLY A 359 -20.43 8.09 -6.23
C GLY A 359 -20.58 8.78 -7.59
N GLN A 360 -19.99 8.17 -8.63
CA GLN A 360 -20.15 8.62 -10.01
C GLN A 360 -21.56 8.35 -10.51
N CYS A 361 -22.21 9.36 -11.07
CA CYS A 361 -23.59 9.33 -11.56
C CYS A 361 -23.71 9.83 -13.01
N GLY A 362 -22.58 10.07 -13.69
CA GLY A 362 -22.55 10.52 -15.07
C GLY A 362 -21.15 10.76 -15.60
N GLY A 363 -21.06 11.17 -16.87
CA GLY A 363 -19.83 11.35 -17.63
C GLY A 363 -19.89 10.67 -18.99
N GLN A 364 -19.11 11.17 -19.96
CA GLN A 364 -19.03 10.55 -21.28
C GLN A 364 -18.53 9.10 -21.18
N GLY A 365 -19.33 8.16 -21.73
CA GLY A 365 -19.05 6.71 -21.65
C GLY A 365 -19.58 6.00 -20.39
N TYR A 366 -20.14 6.72 -19.42
CA TYR A 366 -20.72 6.12 -18.22
C TYR A 366 -22.06 5.42 -18.53
N SER A 367 -22.16 4.13 -18.18
CA SER A 367 -23.35 3.28 -18.38
C SER A 367 -24.05 2.87 -17.08
N GLY A 368 -23.60 3.40 -15.94
CA GLY A 368 -24.17 3.11 -14.62
C GLY A 368 -25.38 3.97 -14.27
N PRO A 369 -25.89 3.87 -13.03
CA PRO A 369 -27.08 4.60 -12.62
C PRO A 369 -26.84 6.11 -12.50
N THR A 370 -27.78 6.92 -12.97
CA THR A 370 -27.64 8.39 -13.00
C THR A 370 -28.34 9.11 -11.85
N ALA A 371 -29.13 8.38 -11.06
CA ALA A 371 -29.87 8.90 -9.92
C ALA A 371 -29.09 8.74 -8.62
N CYS A 372 -28.92 9.83 -7.87
CA CYS A 372 -28.27 9.81 -6.56
C CYS A 372 -29.23 9.34 -5.46
N ALA A 373 -28.76 8.44 -4.60
CA ALA A 373 -29.47 8.00 -3.39
C ALA A 373 -29.62 9.16 -2.38
N ALA A 374 -28.63 10.07 -2.36
CA ALA A 374 -28.67 11.33 -1.65
C ALA A 374 -27.88 12.38 -2.43
N GLY A 375 -28.40 13.61 -2.47
CA GLY A 375 -27.76 14.73 -3.17
C GLY A 375 -28.19 14.87 -4.64
N LYS A 376 -27.42 15.62 -5.42
CA LYS A 376 -27.65 15.82 -6.87
C LYS A 376 -26.44 15.39 -7.67
N CYS A 377 -26.70 14.76 -8.82
CA CYS A 377 -25.64 14.45 -9.77
C CYS A 377 -25.09 15.76 -10.37
N THR A 378 -23.86 16.10 -10.02
CA THR A 378 -23.20 17.35 -10.38
C THR A 378 -22.05 17.05 -11.33
N VAL A 379 -22.05 17.69 -12.49
CA VAL A 379 -20.97 17.54 -13.49
C VAL A 379 -19.69 18.15 -12.94
N GLN A 380 -18.62 17.38 -12.89
CA GLN A 380 -17.28 17.87 -12.53
C GLN A 380 -16.45 18.14 -13.79
N ASN A 381 -16.55 17.26 -14.78
CA ASN A 381 -15.97 17.42 -16.11
C ASN A 381 -16.73 16.55 -17.13
N ASP A 382 -16.34 16.63 -18.40
CA ASP A 382 -17.00 15.93 -19.50
C ASP A 382 -17.10 14.40 -19.30
N TRP A 383 -16.17 13.81 -18.54
CA TRP A 383 -16.05 12.37 -18.32
C TRP A 383 -16.54 11.93 -16.94
N TYR A 384 -16.89 12.86 -16.05
CA TYR A 384 -17.20 12.56 -14.66
C TYR A 384 -18.24 13.51 -14.04
N SER A 385 -19.31 12.92 -13.51
CA SER A 385 -20.32 13.59 -12.68
C SER A 385 -20.50 12.82 -11.37
N GLN A 386 -20.69 13.53 -10.25
CA GLN A 386 -20.69 12.96 -8.90
C GLN A 386 -21.94 13.35 -8.12
N CYS A 387 -22.43 12.45 -7.26
CA CYS A 387 -23.50 12.76 -6.30
C CYS A 387 -23.00 13.63 -5.13
N LEU A 388 -23.49 14.86 -5.00
CA LEU A 388 -23.09 15.82 -3.95
C LEU A 388 -24.26 16.20 -3.01
#